data_AF-A0A8C5FVI9-F1
#
_entry.id   AF-A0A8C5FVI9-F1
#
_cell.length_a   1.000
_cell.length_b   1.000
_cell.length_c   1.000
_cell.angle_alpha   90.00
_cell.angle_beta   90.00
_cell.angle_gamma   90.00
#
_symmetry.space_group_name_H-M   'P 1'
#
loop_
_entity.id
_entity.type
_entity.pdbx_description
1 polymer ?
#
loop_
_entity_poly.entity_id
_entity_poly.type
_entity_poly.pdbx_seq_one_letter_code
_entity_poly.pdbx_strand_id
1 'polypeptide(L)'
;SISTTLYRLLILLMFQLLVCWWCFQLTGVLDDCFCDIESIDSFNNFKIYPRVKRLTERDFFRYYRVNLKRPCPFWPDDGHCSNRDCNVEPCPEVRGQPLSSYSKAAAPVSDVASCERPTDLGAINSTLSNQSKEAFVDWDRHDDAQDHFCEIDDESSPDAAYVDLLLNPERYTGYQGPSAWRVWNSIYEENCFKPRSVYRPLNPLAPTRGETREGFYNWLEGLCLEKRVFYRLISGLHTSINMHLCSQYLLDEGWGKSVWGPNVQEFRQRFDPAETKGEGTRRLKNLYFLYLIELRALSKVAPYFDRSFINLYTGNNQEDGATKDLLLQIFNETRAFPMHFDESSMFAGKKLEAKILKEEFRLHFKNISRIMDCVGCSKCRLWGKLQTQGLGTALKILFSEKEIQSLTENSPSSAFQLTRQEIVALLNGFGRLSTSIHQLHVFRSLLKGKR
;
A
#
# COMPACT_ATOMS: atom_id res chain seq x y z
N SER A 1 33.30 48.14 -3.15
CA SER A 1 33.08 46.94 -3.97
C SER A 1 32.77 45.69 -3.13
N ILE A 2 33.48 45.43 -2.02
CA ILE A 2 33.30 44.23 -1.18
C ILE A 2 31.93 44.17 -0.46
N SER A 3 31.40 45.31 -0.02
CA SER A 3 30.12 45.39 0.71
C SER A 3 28.91 44.94 -0.14
N THR A 4 28.90 45.27 -1.42
CA THR A 4 27.79 44.94 -2.33
C THR A 4 27.72 43.45 -2.65
N THR A 5 28.87 42.77 -2.71
CA THR A 5 28.96 41.33 -2.94
C THR A 5 28.53 40.54 -1.70
N LEU A 6 28.92 40.98 -0.50
CA LEU A 6 28.50 40.37 0.77
C LEU A 6 26.98 40.49 0.97
N TYR A 7 26.41 41.65 0.64
CA TYR A 7 24.97 41.90 0.73
C TYR A 7 24.18 41.04 -0.27
N ARG A 8 24.68 40.86 -1.50
CA ARG A 8 24.08 39.93 -2.48
C ARG A 8 24.16 38.47 -2.03
N LEU A 9 25.27 38.07 -1.39
CA LEU A 9 25.41 36.71 -0.84
C LEU A 9 24.46 36.47 0.33
N LEU A 10 24.30 37.44 1.23
CA LEU A 10 23.34 37.40 2.34
C LEU A 10 21.89 37.37 1.85
N ILE A 11 21.55 38.14 0.81
CA ILE A 11 20.21 38.09 0.20
C ILE A 11 19.98 36.74 -0.49
N LEU A 12 20.97 36.18 -1.19
CA LEU A 12 20.88 34.84 -1.80
C LEU A 12 20.75 33.74 -0.74
N LEU A 13 21.49 33.83 0.37
CA LEU A 13 21.37 32.94 1.51
C LEU A 13 20.01 33.09 2.20
N MET A 14 19.51 34.31 2.39
CA MET A 14 18.17 34.54 2.95
C MET A 14 17.06 34.08 1.99
N PHE A 15 17.21 34.25 0.68
CA PHE A 15 16.28 33.71 -0.33
C PHE A 15 16.34 32.18 -0.36
N GLN A 16 17.52 31.57 -0.30
CA GLN A 16 17.66 30.11 -0.17
C GLN A 16 17.07 29.60 1.14
N LEU A 17 17.25 30.32 2.25
CA LEU A 17 16.67 29.99 3.55
C LEU A 17 15.14 30.14 3.55
N LEU A 18 14.59 31.20 2.94
CA LEU A 18 13.15 31.45 2.81
C LEU A 18 12.45 30.48 1.84
N VAL A 19 13.06 30.22 0.67
CA VAL A 19 12.57 29.24 -0.31
C VAL A 19 12.64 27.82 0.26
N CYS A 20 13.68 27.49 1.06
CA CYS A 20 13.81 26.20 1.73
C CYS A 20 12.89 26.05 2.95
N TRP A 21 12.49 27.15 3.61
CA TRP A 21 11.50 27.12 4.70
C TRP A 21 10.07 26.96 4.17
N TRP A 22 9.76 27.55 3.01
CA TRP A 22 8.50 27.35 2.29
C TRP A 22 8.43 26.04 1.49
N CYS A 23 9.55 25.36 1.24
CA CYS A 23 9.58 24.10 0.47
C CYS A 23 8.96 22.88 1.18
N PHE A 24 8.61 22.92 2.47
CA PHE A 24 8.03 21.75 3.15
C PHE A 24 6.86 22.09 4.08
N GLN A 25 6.17 23.20 3.85
CA GLN A 25 4.95 23.52 4.58
C GLN A 25 3.76 22.76 4.00
N LEU A 26 3.56 21.52 4.48
CA LEU A 26 2.28 20.83 4.35
C LEU A 26 1.35 21.34 5.47
N THR A 27 1.04 22.63 5.46
CA THR A 27 0.15 23.28 6.44
C THR A 27 -1.11 23.75 5.74
N GLY A 28 -2.27 23.54 6.35
CA GLY A 28 -3.56 23.99 5.82
C GLY A 28 -4.64 22.92 5.93
N VAL A 29 -5.81 23.29 5.41
CA VAL A 29 -7.03 22.47 5.40
C VAL A 29 -6.97 21.48 4.22
N LEU A 30 -7.42 20.23 4.47
CA LEU A 30 -7.94 19.30 3.46
C LEU A 30 -8.88 19.99 2.47
N ASP A 31 -8.53 20.18 1.18
CA ASP A 31 -9.43 20.87 0.21
C ASP A 31 -10.87 20.26 0.16
N ASP A 32 -11.05 19.00 0.60
CA ASP A 32 -12.34 18.30 0.78
C ASP A 32 -12.56 17.68 2.18
N CYS A 33 -11.71 17.97 3.18
CA CYS A 33 -11.83 17.47 4.56
C CYS A 33 -11.44 18.59 5.52
N PHE A 34 -12.33 19.01 6.41
CA PHE A 34 -12.05 20.10 7.36
C PHE A 34 -11.18 19.64 8.55
N CYS A 35 -10.07 18.97 8.26
CA CYS A 35 -9.06 18.54 9.24
C CYS A 35 -7.74 19.23 8.91
N ASP A 36 -7.11 19.81 9.91
CA ASP A 36 -5.74 20.29 9.81
C ASP A 36 -4.77 19.11 9.87
N ILE A 37 -3.72 19.19 9.06
CA ILE A 37 -2.71 18.13 8.93
C ILE A 37 -1.98 17.88 10.25
N GLU A 38 -1.81 18.90 11.07
CA GLU A 38 -1.11 18.82 12.36
C GLU A 38 -1.88 17.97 13.38
N SER A 39 -3.20 18.13 13.44
CA SER A 39 -4.07 17.26 14.24
C SER A 39 -4.00 15.80 13.80
N ILE A 40 -3.98 15.54 12.49
CA ILE A 40 -3.85 14.17 11.97
C ILE A 40 -2.48 13.59 12.33
N ASP A 41 -1.41 14.35 12.17
CA ASP A 41 -0.04 13.92 12.50
C ASP A 41 0.07 13.57 13.99
N SER A 42 -0.43 14.44 14.87
CA SER A 42 -0.41 14.21 16.32
C SER A 42 -1.25 12.98 16.71
N PHE A 43 -2.48 12.90 16.20
CA PHE A 43 -3.37 11.77 16.45
C PHE A 43 -2.75 10.44 15.98
N ASN A 44 -2.25 10.40 14.74
CA ASN A 44 -1.64 9.20 14.18
C ASN A 44 -0.39 8.79 14.98
N ASN A 45 0.57 9.70 15.13
CA ASN A 45 1.90 9.37 15.61
C ASN A 45 1.92 8.99 17.09
N PHE A 46 1.04 9.58 17.90
CA PHE A 46 1.02 9.34 19.36
C PHE A 46 -0.06 8.34 19.79
N LYS A 47 -1.22 8.28 19.12
CA LYS A 47 -2.34 7.42 19.57
C LYS A 47 -2.52 6.17 18.72
N ILE A 48 -2.46 6.29 17.40
CA ILE A 48 -2.81 5.19 16.49
C ILE A 48 -1.61 4.31 16.15
N TYR A 49 -0.55 4.90 15.61
CA TYR A 49 0.65 4.20 15.13
C TYR A 49 1.22 3.16 16.12
N PRO A 50 1.48 3.49 17.41
CA PRO A 50 2.04 2.51 18.34
C PRO A 50 1.08 1.36 18.69
N ARG A 51 -0.24 1.56 18.56
CA ARG A 51 -1.24 0.51 18.82
C ARG A 51 -1.42 -0.37 17.59
N VAL A 52 -1.58 0.23 16.42
CA VAL A 52 -1.72 -0.51 15.16
C VAL A 52 -0.47 -1.33 14.86
N LYS A 53 0.73 -0.79 15.10
CA LYS A 53 1.98 -1.55 14.95
C LYS A 53 1.99 -2.83 15.80
N ARG A 54 1.66 -2.70 17.10
CA ARG A 54 1.57 -3.86 18.00
C ARG A 54 0.47 -4.85 17.60
N LEU A 55 -0.64 -4.35 17.04
CA LEU A 55 -1.72 -5.19 16.54
C LEU A 55 -1.27 -6.01 15.34
N THR A 56 -0.60 -5.39 14.36
CA THR A 56 -0.12 -6.07 13.14
C THR A 56 1.00 -7.08 13.38
N GLU A 57 1.61 -7.06 14.57
CA GLU A 57 2.61 -8.03 15.01
C GLU A 57 2.00 -9.28 15.67
N ARG A 58 0.70 -9.28 15.98
CA ARG A 58 -0.03 -10.44 16.56
C ARG A 58 -0.26 -11.53 15.53
N ASP A 59 -0.38 -12.78 16.01
CA ASP A 59 -0.52 -13.95 15.13
C ASP A 59 -1.73 -13.88 14.20
N PHE A 60 -2.87 -13.32 14.66
CA PHE A 60 -4.04 -13.13 13.80
C PHE A 60 -3.75 -12.21 12.61
N PHE A 61 -2.90 -11.17 12.78
CA PHE A 61 -2.69 -10.13 11.76
C PHE A 61 -1.39 -10.26 10.98
N ARG A 62 -0.40 -11.01 11.49
CA ARG A 62 0.91 -11.14 10.82
C ARG A 62 0.89 -12.08 9.62
N TYR A 63 -0.06 -13.03 9.57
CA TYR A 63 -0.15 -14.01 8.49
C TYR A 63 -1.24 -13.61 7.51
N TYR A 64 -0.89 -13.58 6.23
CA TYR A 64 -1.81 -13.22 5.16
C TYR A 64 -1.85 -14.31 4.10
N ARG A 65 -3.04 -14.84 3.82
CA ARG A 65 -3.26 -15.85 2.78
C ARG A 65 -3.31 -15.16 1.42
N VAL A 66 -2.48 -15.59 0.49
CA VAL A 66 -2.41 -14.98 -0.85
C VAL A 66 -1.94 -15.97 -1.91
N ASN A 67 -2.43 -15.83 -3.14
CA ASN A 67 -1.89 -16.53 -4.30
C ASN A 67 -0.94 -15.61 -5.09
N LEU A 68 0.37 -15.89 -4.99
CA LEU A 68 1.42 -15.18 -5.73
C LEU A 68 1.86 -15.88 -7.02
N LYS A 69 1.25 -17.03 -7.36
CA LYS A 69 1.62 -17.85 -8.52
C LYS A 69 0.72 -17.65 -9.73
N ARG A 70 -0.35 -16.87 -9.60
CA ARG A 70 -1.27 -16.61 -10.73
C ARG A 70 -0.51 -15.94 -11.88
N PRO A 71 -0.69 -16.41 -13.12
CA PRO A 71 -0.12 -15.73 -14.28
C PRO A 71 -0.84 -14.41 -14.53
N CYS A 72 -0.13 -13.44 -15.13
CA CYS A 72 -0.74 -12.19 -15.57
C CYS A 72 -1.80 -12.47 -16.65
N PRO A 73 -3.06 -12.02 -16.49
CA PRO A 73 -4.10 -12.24 -17.49
C PRO A 73 -4.07 -11.24 -18.66
N PHE A 74 -3.25 -10.20 -18.59
CA PHE A 74 -3.30 -9.06 -19.53
C PHE A 74 -2.13 -9.00 -20.50
N TRP A 75 -0.93 -9.40 -20.07
CA TRP A 75 0.26 -9.43 -20.91
C TRP A 75 1.18 -10.59 -20.49
N PRO A 76 1.99 -11.14 -21.42
CA PRO A 76 3.00 -12.11 -21.06
C PRO A 76 4.00 -11.47 -20.09
N ASP A 77 4.55 -12.30 -19.19
CA ASP A 77 5.54 -11.83 -18.24
C ASP A 77 6.72 -11.22 -19.01
N ASP A 78 7.04 -9.96 -18.72
CA ASP A 78 8.19 -9.31 -19.29
C ASP A 78 9.39 -9.99 -18.61
N GLY A 79 9.90 -11.10 -19.17
CA GLY A 79 11.09 -11.84 -18.70
C GLY A 79 12.39 -11.01 -18.67
N HIS A 80 12.26 -9.70 -18.66
CA HIS A 80 13.24 -8.66 -18.41
C HIS A 80 12.77 -7.81 -17.22
N CYS A 81 12.83 -8.38 -16.02
CA CYS A 81 13.07 -7.53 -14.87
C CYS A 81 14.40 -6.81 -15.15
N SER A 82 14.42 -5.48 -15.12
CA SER A 82 15.61 -4.67 -15.49
C SER A 82 16.75 -4.76 -14.46
N ASN A 83 16.76 -5.80 -13.63
CA ASN A 83 17.86 -6.21 -12.75
C ASN A 83 18.13 -7.70 -12.97
N ARG A 84 19.42 -8.09 -12.93
CA ARG A 84 19.92 -9.48 -13.09
C ARG A 84 19.41 -10.47 -12.04
N ASP A 85 18.53 -10.05 -11.14
CA ASP A 85 18.31 -10.67 -9.83
C ASP A 85 16.94 -11.35 -9.69
N CYS A 86 16.09 -11.27 -10.72
CA CYS A 86 14.72 -11.82 -10.67
C CYS A 86 14.51 -13.05 -11.57
N ASN A 87 15.55 -13.60 -12.19
CA ASN A 87 15.42 -14.84 -12.95
C ASN A 87 16.47 -15.85 -12.50
N VAL A 88 16.06 -16.82 -11.67
CA VAL A 88 16.86 -18.00 -11.38
C VAL A 88 16.54 -19.02 -12.47
N GLU A 89 17.40 -19.15 -13.47
CA GLU A 89 17.45 -20.40 -14.23
C GLU A 89 17.80 -21.53 -13.25
N PRO A 90 17.05 -22.64 -13.22
CA PRO A 90 17.43 -23.78 -12.42
C PRO A 90 18.82 -24.23 -12.87
N CYS A 91 19.80 -24.23 -11.96
CA CYS A 91 21.10 -24.81 -12.26
C CYS A 91 20.87 -26.26 -12.71
N PRO A 92 21.42 -26.71 -13.85
CA PRO A 92 21.34 -28.11 -14.21
C PRO A 92 21.99 -28.92 -13.09
N GLU A 93 21.23 -29.87 -12.53
CA GLU A 93 21.76 -30.84 -11.58
C GLU A 93 22.98 -31.50 -12.20
N VAL A 94 24.15 -31.32 -11.58
CA VAL A 94 25.36 -32.04 -11.94
C VAL A 94 25.14 -33.49 -11.55
N ARG A 95 24.49 -34.25 -12.44
CA ARG A 95 24.45 -35.71 -12.36
C ARG A 95 25.89 -36.18 -12.55
N GLY A 96 26.50 -36.63 -11.46
CA GLY A 96 27.78 -37.32 -11.51
C GLY A 96 27.69 -38.49 -12.49
N GLN A 97 28.48 -38.43 -13.55
CA GLN A 97 28.79 -39.59 -14.37
C GLN A 97 30.30 -39.80 -14.44
N PRO A 98 30.73 -41.07 -14.53
CA PRO A 98 32.08 -41.47 -14.24
C PRO A 98 33.02 -41.24 -15.42
N LEU A 99 34.29 -41.10 -15.06
CA LEU A 99 35.47 -40.98 -15.91
C LEU A 99 35.48 -42.00 -17.06
N SER A 100 35.56 -41.54 -18.31
CA SER A 100 36.12 -42.32 -19.43
C SER A 100 36.68 -41.45 -20.57
N SER A 101 38.02 -41.34 -20.56
CA SER A 101 38.95 -41.53 -21.69
C SER A 101 38.82 -40.73 -23.02
N TYR A 102 39.88 -39.94 -23.29
CA TYR A 102 40.40 -39.44 -24.60
C TYR A 102 39.43 -38.62 -25.48
N SER A 103 39.66 -37.33 -25.71
CA SER A 103 40.59 -36.83 -26.75
C SER A 103 40.81 -35.31 -26.63
N LYS A 104 42.02 -34.88 -27.00
CA LYS A 104 42.51 -33.49 -26.95
C LYS A 104 41.77 -32.56 -27.93
N ALA A 105 41.26 -31.44 -27.41
CA ALA A 105 41.28 -30.14 -28.08
C ALA A 105 41.19 -29.05 -27.01
N ALA A 106 42.18 -28.16 -26.99
CA ALA A 106 42.29 -27.08 -26.01
C ALA A 106 41.16 -26.06 -26.20
N ALA A 107 40.33 -25.90 -25.18
CA ALA A 107 39.46 -24.74 -24.99
C ALA A 107 39.97 -23.93 -23.78
N PRO A 108 39.88 -22.60 -23.80
CA PRO A 108 40.49 -21.76 -22.77
C PRO A 108 39.76 -21.97 -21.44
N VAL A 109 40.52 -22.29 -20.39
CA VAL A 109 40.07 -22.25 -19.00
C VAL A 109 40.24 -20.82 -18.52
N SER A 110 39.12 -20.12 -18.30
CA SER A 110 38.83 -19.34 -17.08
C SER A 110 37.81 -18.25 -17.38
N ASP A 111 36.55 -18.52 -17.06
CA ASP A 111 35.79 -17.68 -16.16
C ASP A 111 34.67 -18.56 -15.61
N VAL A 112 35.01 -19.37 -14.60
CA VAL A 112 33.99 -19.77 -13.63
C VAL A 112 33.65 -18.46 -12.93
N ALA A 113 32.75 -17.69 -13.53
CA ALA A 113 32.09 -16.60 -12.86
C ALA A 113 31.52 -17.22 -11.60
N SER A 114 32.09 -16.86 -10.45
CA SER A 114 31.49 -17.14 -9.17
C SER A 114 30.05 -16.65 -9.29
N CYS A 115 29.09 -17.57 -9.21
CA CYS A 115 27.70 -17.21 -9.07
C CYS A 115 27.54 -16.56 -7.69
N GLU A 116 27.95 -15.30 -7.56
CA GLU A 116 27.49 -14.43 -6.50
C GLU A 116 25.99 -14.35 -6.70
N ARG A 117 25.25 -15.02 -5.82
CA ARG A 117 23.79 -14.94 -5.77
C ARG A 117 23.45 -13.46 -5.67
N PRO A 118 22.87 -12.84 -6.68
CA PRO A 118 22.30 -11.54 -6.47
C PRO A 118 21.17 -11.73 -5.46
N THR A 119 21.18 -10.96 -4.38
CA THR A 119 20.10 -10.99 -3.40
C THR A 119 18.83 -10.48 -4.06
N ASP A 120 17.95 -11.38 -4.49
CA ASP A 120 16.61 -11.01 -4.98
C ASP A 120 15.86 -10.25 -3.88
N LEU A 121 15.89 -8.92 -3.95
CA LEU A 121 15.24 -8.03 -2.99
C LEU A 121 13.71 -8.20 -3.03
N GLY A 122 13.17 -8.63 -4.17
CA GLY A 122 11.75 -8.87 -4.42
C GLY A 122 11.24 -10.25 -3.97
N ALA A 123 12.13 -11.21 -3.73
CA ALA A 123 11.77 -12.57 -3.30
C ALA A 123 11.03 -12.61 -1.95
N ILE A 124 10.02 -13.48 -1.87
CA ILE A 124 9.27 -13.76 -0.65
C ILE A 124 10.04 -14.76 0.21
N ASN A 125 10.20 -14.42 1.49
CA ASN A 125 10.60 -15.38 2.50
C ASN A 125 9.37 -16.22 2.89
N SER A 126 9.30 -17.45 2.38
CA SER A 126 8.22 -18.42 2.62
C SER A 126 8.46 -19.31 3.84
N THR A 127 9.44 -18.97 4.69
CA THR A 127 9.76 -19.76 5.88
C THR A 127 8.62 -19.69 6.89
N LEU A 128 8.00 -20.83 7.16
CA LEU A 128 6.93 -21.00 8.15
C LEU A 128 7.30 -22.11 9.12
N SER A 129 7.08 -21.88 10.41
CA SER A 129 7.29 -22.90 11.43
C SER A 129 6.28 -24.04 11.28
N ASN A 130 6.64 -25.26 11.73
CA ASN A 130 5.70 -26.39 11.69
C ASN A 130 4.47 -26.15 12.57
N GLN A 131 4.65 -25.50 13.72
CA GLN A 131 3.54 -25.09 14.60
C GLN A 131 2.57 -24.14 13.89
N SER A 132 3.10 -23.16 13.13
CA SER A 132 2.27 -22.25 12.33
C SER A 132 1.46 -22.99 11.27
N LYS A 133 2.06 -24.00 10.60
CA LYS A 133 1.36 -24.80 9.58
C LYS A 133 0.20 -25.61 10.18
N GLU A 134 0.40 -26.20 11.37
CA GLU A 134 -0.67 -26.91 12.08
C GLU A 134 -1.79 -25.94 12.52
N ALA A 135 -1.42 -24.76 13.01
CA ALA A 135 -2.38 -23.72 13.37
C ALA A 135 -3.24 -23.29 12.17
N PHE A 136 -2.66 -23.14 10.98
CA PHE A 136 -3.42 -22.75 9.79
C PHE A 136 -4.51 -23.77 9.41
N VAL A 137 -4.23 -25.08 9.55
CA VAL A 137 -5.24 -26.13 9.32
C VAL A 137 -6.39 -26.03 10.34
N ASP A 138 -6.09 -25.59 11.56
CA ASP A 138 -7.09 -25.35 12.58
C ASP A 138 -7.91 -24.08 12.30
N TRP A 139 -7.27 -23.01 11.82
CA TRP A 139 -7.94 -21.78 11.44
C TRP A 139 -8.88 -21.99 10.26
N ASP A 140 -8.41 -22.68 9.22
CA ASP A 140 -9.22 -22.98 8.04
C ASP A 140 -10.46 -23.81 8.42
N ARG A 141 -10.31 -24.79 9.34
CA ARG A 141 -11.45 -25.57 9.87
C ARG A 141 -12.45 -24.72 10.65
N HIS A 142 -11.97 -23.76 11.45
CA HIS A 142 -12.84 -22.86 12.21
C HIS A 142 -13.58 -21.87 11.30
N ASP A 143 -12.87 -21.33 10.32
CA ASP A 143 -13.40 -20.35 9.37
C ASP A 143 -14.40 -21.01 8.40
N ASP A 144 -14.13 -22.22 7.88
CA ASP A 144 -15.04 -22.98 6.99
C ASP A 144 -16.36 -23.37 7.67
N ALA A 145 -16.38 -23.46 9.00
CA ALA A 145 -17.61 -23.69 9.77
C ALA A 145 -18.52 -22.45 9.85
N GLN A 146 -18.07 -21.28 9.38
CA GLN A 146 -18.85 -20.05 9.30
C GLN A 146 -19.41 -19.87 7.88
N ASP A 147 -20.66 -19.40 7.75
CA ASP A 147 -21.27 -19.14 6.44
C ASP A 147 -20.49 -18.05 5.67
N HIS A 148 -19.98 -18.37 4.48
CA HIS A 148 -19.31 -17.43 3.58
C HIS A 148 -20.19 -17.11 2.36
N PHE A 149 -20.55 -15.83 2.19
CA PHE A 149 -21.50 -15.42 1.13
C PHE A 149 -20.87 -14.84 -0.14
N CYS A 150 -19.55 -14.74 -0.25
CA CYS A 150 -18.86 -14.25 -1.44
C CYS A 150 -17.46 -14.85 -1.57
N GLU A 151 -17.26 -15.73 -2.55
CA GLU A 151 -15.94 -16.28 -2.88
C GLU A 151 -15.05 -15.20 -3.53
N ILE A 152 -13.94 -14.85 -2.89
CA ILE A 152 -12.86 -14.09 -3.51
C ILE A 152 -11.97 -15.09 -4.24
N ASP A 153 -11.60 -14.80 -5.50
CA ASP A 153 -10.90 -15.74 -6.37
C ASP A 153 -9.61 -16.31 -5.72
N ASP A 154 -8.92 -15.58 -4.84
CA ASP A 154 -7.68 -16.05 -4.20
C ASP A 154 -7.91 -16.98 -2.98
N GLU A 155 -9.03 -16.90 -2.23
CA GLU A 155 -9.25 -17.73 -1.01
C GLU A 155 -9.56 -19.20 -1.35
N SER A 156 -10.28 -19.45 -2.44
CA SER A 156 -10.59 -20.82 -2.91
C SER A 156 -9.49 -21.43 -3.76
N SER A 157 -8.41 -20.69 -4.04
CA SER A 157 -7.35 -21.15 -4.90
C SER A 157 -6.48 -22.20 -4.18
N PRO A 158 -6.25 -23.38 -4.77
CA PRO A 158 -5.40 -24.42 -4.14
C PRO A 158 -3.94 -23.98 -3.98
N ASP A 159 -3.52 -22.96 -4.74
CA ASP A 159 -2.17 -22.40 -4.70
C ASP A 159 -2.02 -21.22 -3.72
N ALA A 160 -3.08 -20.84 -3.01
CA ALA A 160 -3.02 -19.78 -2.00
C ALA A 160 -2.32 -20.29 -0.74
N ALA A 161 -1.32 -19.55 -0.26
CA ALA A 161 -0.54 -19.90 0.91
C ALA A 161 -0.50 -18.74 1.91
N TYR A 162 -0.38 -19.07 3.20
CA TYR A 162 -0.10 -18.07 4.23
C TYR A 162 1.34 -17.55 4.09
N VAL A 163 1.50 -16.23 4.17
CA VAL A 163 2.79 -15.55 4.16
C VAL A 163 2.93 -14.75 5.44
N ASP A 164 4.09 -14.86 6.09
CA ASP A 164 4.42 -14.04 7.27
C ASP A 164 4.86 -12.63 6.84
N LEU A 165 4.04 -11.63 7.16
CA LEU A 165 4.27 -10.23 6.82
C LEU A 165 5.48 -9.63 7.56
N LEU A 166 5.85 -10.17 8.74
CA LEU A 166 6.99 -9.67 9.50
C LEU A 166 8.33 -10.05 8.86
N LEU A 167 8.38 -11.21 8.19
CA LEU A 167 9.53 -11.64 7.40
C LEU A 167 9.57 -10.97 6.01
N ASN A 168 8.47 -10.37 5.58
CA ASN A 168 8.29 -9.79 4.26
C ASN A 168 7.84 -8.32 4.34
N PRO A 169 8.61 -7.42 5.00
CA PRO A 169 8.21 -6.02 5.13
C PRO A 169 8.17 -5.29 3.78
N GLU A 170 7.25 -4.33 3.66
CA GLU A 170 7.19 -3.40 2.53
C GLU A 170 8.37 -2.41 2.60
N ARG A 171 9.28 -2.51 1.64
CA ARG A 171 10.51 -1.72 1.56
C ARG A 171 11.01 -1.59 0.13
N TYR A 172 12.14 -0.92 -0.09
CA TYR A 172 12.76 -0.85 -1.41
C TYR A 172 13.11 -2.23 -1.96
N THR A 173 12.70 -2.52 -3.20
CA THR A 173 12.93 -3.79 -3.90
C THR A 173 13.67 -3.62 -5.24
N GLY A 174 13.97 -2.39 -5.64
CA GLY A 174 14.51 -2.10 -6.97
C GLY A 174 13.49 -2.22 -8.13
N TYR A 175 12.22 -2.54 -7.86
CA TYR A 175 11.19 -2.62 -8.91
C TYR A 175 10.89 -1.24 -9.51
N GLN A 176 11.25 -1.05 -10.78
CA GLN A 176 11.17 0.23 -11.49
C GLN A 176 11.02 0.06 -13.00
N GLY A 177 10.99 1.19 -13.72
CA GLY A 177 11.02 1.21 -15.19
C GLY A 177 9.67 0.88 -15.86
N PRO A 178 9.70 0.50 -17.16
CA PRO A 178 8.50 0.34 -17.98
C PRO A 178 7.48 -0.65 -17.42
N SER A 179 7.94 -1.74 -16.78
CA SER A 179 7.05 -2.74 -16.18
C SER A 179 6.23 -2.14 -15.03
N ALA A 180 6.89 -1.44 -14.10
CA ALA A 180 6.21 -0.75 -13.00
C ALA A 180 5.27 0.37 -13.51
N TRP A 181 5.69 1.13 -14.52
CA TRP A 181 4.86 2.18 -15.11
C TRP A 181 3.63 1.62 -15.81
N ARG A 182 3.75 0.49 -16.52
CA ARG A 182 2.62 -0.20 -17.17
C ARG A 182 1.57 -0.57 -16.14
N VAL A 183 1.97 -1.22 -15.03
CA VAL A 183 1.07 -1.59 -13.93
C VAL A 183 0.34 -0.36 -13.39
N TRP A 184 1.06 0.70 -13.02
CA TRP A 184 0.42 1.89 -12.48
C TRP A 184 -0.52 2.57 -13.49
N ASN A 185 -0.11 2.66 -14.75
CA ASN A 185 -0.96 3.22 -15.80
C ASN A 185 -2.27 2.45 -15.93
N SER A 186 -2.21 1.11 -15.95
CA SER A 186 -3.40 0.25 -16.00
C SER A 186 -4.30 0.46 -14.77
N ILE A 187 -3.74 0.57 -13.56
CA ILE A 187 -4.52 0.83 -12.33
C ILE A 187 -5.23 2.20 -12.41
N TYR A 188 -4.55 3.24 -12.89
CA TYR A 188 -5.18 4.57 -13.04
C TYR A 188 -6.21 4.60 -14.18
N GLU A 189 -6.06 3.75 -15.20
CA GLU A 189 -7.00 3.61 -16.31
C GLU A 189 -8.28 2.86 -15.92
N GLU A 190 -8.27 2.10 -14.82
CA GLU A 190 -9.50 1.56 -14.22
C GLU A 190 -10.46 2.65 -13.72
N ASN A 191 -10.05 3.92 -13.65
CA ASN A 191 -10.90 5.05 -13.26
C ASN A 191 -11.96 5.43 -14.33
N CYS A 192 -12.71 4.44 -14.82
CA CYS A 192 -13.67 4.55 -15.91
C CYS A 192 -15.11 4.23 -15.45
N PHE A 193 -15.67 5.07 -14.57
CA PHE A 193 -17.11 5.04 -14.22
C PHE A 193 -17.97 5.47 -15.44
N LYS A 194 -19.10 4.77 -15.70
CA LYS A 194 -19.99 5.02 -16.86
C LYS A 194 -20.86 6.28 -16.68
N PRO A 195 -21.35 6.94 -17.76
CA PRO A 195 -21.04 6.72 -19.17
C PRO A 195 -19.97 7.69 -19.71
N ARG A 196 -19.26 7.20 -20.73
CA ARG A 196 -18.16 7.84 -21.47
C ARG A 196 -18.48 9.29 -21.88
N SER A 197 -17.87 10.29 -21.25
CA SER A 197 -17.86 11.66 -21.80
C SER A 197 -16.54 12.40 -21.65
N VAL A 198 -15.56 11.90 -20.91
CA VAL A 198 -14.30 12.62 -20.71
C VAL A 198 -13.12 11.69 -20.99
N TYR A 199 -12.54 11.83 -22.18
CA TYR A 199 -11.29 11.17 -22.54
C TYR A 199 -10.16 11.76 -21.69
N ARG A 200 -9.35 10.90 -21.07
CA ARG A 200 -8.11 11.29 -20.40
C ARG A 200 -7.19 11.91 -21.47
N PRO A 201 -6.58 13.09 -21.23
CA PRO A 201 -5.56 13.61 -22.13
C PRO A 201 -4.45 12.56 -22.25
N LEU A 202 -4.19 12.09 -23.48
CA LEU A 202 -3.29 10.97 -23.77
C LEU A 202 -1.83 11.23 -23.39
N ASN A 203 -1.48 12.44 -22.91
CA ASN A 203 -0.13 12.74 -22.45
C ASN A 203 -0.09 13.93 -21.47
N PRO A 204 0.13 13.71 -20.15
CA PRO A 204 0.37 14.79 -19.19
C PRO A 204 1.70 15.54 -19.39
N LEU A 205 2.56 15.03 -20.29
CA LEU A 205 3.93 15.50 -20.51
C LEU A 205 4.20 15.99 -21.95
N ALA A 206 3.22 15.94 -22.86
CA ALA A 206 3.41 16.51 -24.20
C ALA A 206 3.25 18.04 -24.15
N PRO A 207 4.23 18.82 -24.64
CA PRO A 207 4.06 20.26 -24.84
C PRO A 207 3.25 20.46 -26.11
N THR A 208 1.92 20.32 -26.03
CA THR A 208 1.05 20.85 -27.07
C THR A 208 0.90 22.34 -26.81
N ARG A 209 1.51 23.14 -27.69
CA ARG A 209 1.44 24.61 -27.78
C ARG A 209 0.52 25.30 -26.76
N GLY A 210 1.10 25.78 -25.67
CA GLY A 210 0.55 26.88 -24.89
C GLY A 210 -0.43 26.55 -23.74
N GLU A 211 -0.74 25.29 -23.45
CA GLU A 211 -1.63 24.95 -22.32
C GLU A 211 -0.85 24.45 -21.09
N THR A 212 -1.09 25.09 -19.95
CA THR A 212 -0.43 24.83 -18.66
C THR A 212 -0.84 23.49 -18.06
N ARG A 213 0.03 22.92 -17.20
CA ARG A 213 -0.21 21.71 -16.38
C ARG A 213 -1.45 21.80 -15.46
N GLU A 214 -2.02 22.98 -15.33
CA GLU A 214 -3.33 23.23 -14.72
C GLU A 214 -4.46 22.50 -15.45
N GLY A 215 -4.31 22.20 -16.74
CA GLY A 215 -5.31 21.48 -17.54
C GLY A 215 -5.66 20.08 -17.02
N PHE A 216 -4.70 19.33 -16.44
CA PHE A 216 -4.99 18.01 -15.87
C PHE A 216 -5.84 18.10 -14.59
N TYR A 217 -5.55 19.09 -13.73
CA TYR A 217 -6.28 19.26 -12.47
C TYR A 217 -7.64 19.93 -12.69
N ASN A 218 -7.73 20.89 -13.61
CA ASN A 218 -9.00 21.42 -14.08
C ASN A 218 -9.86 20.31 -14.72
N TRP A 219 -9.25 19.39 -15.47
CA TRP A 219 -9.93 18.19 -15.97
C TRP A 219 -10.38 17.26 -14.83
N LEU A 220 -9.53 17.00 -13.84
CA LEU A 220 -9.85 16.17 -12.66
C LEU A 220 -10.98 16.77 -11.82
N GLU A 221 -11.00 18.10 -11.67
CA GLU A 221 -12.08 18.86 -11.04
C GLU A 221 -13.36 18.83 -11.89
N GLY A 222 -13.24 18.76 -13.22
CA GLY A 222 -14.36 18.56 -14.14
C GLY A 222 -14.93 17.13 -14.18
N LEU A 223 -14.28 16.15 -13.52
CA LEU A 223 -14.81 14.79 -13.41
C LEU A 223 -15.92 14.69 -12.35
N CYS A 224 -16.78 13.69 -12.49
CA CYS A 224 -17.71 13.26 -11.45
C CYS A 224 -16.96 12.93 -10.14
N LEU A 225 -17.62 13.13 -9.00
CA LEU A 225 -17.03 13.00 -7.66
C LEU A 225 -16.36 11.63 -7.46
N GLU A 226 -17.00 10.57 -7.96
CA GLU A 226 -16.58 9.17 -7.86
C GLU A 226 -15.21 8.95 -8.51
N LYS A 227 -15.02 9.53 -9.70
CA LYS A 227 -13.75 9.46 -10.44
C LYS A 227 -12.64 10.20 -9.72
N ARG A 228 -12.95 11.36 -9.14
CA ARG A 228 -11.98 12.15 -8.38
C ARG A 228 -11.55 11.40 -7.12
N VAL A 229 -12.50 10.80 -6.41
CA VAL A 229 -12.21 10.04 -5.20
C VAL A 229 -11.38 8.81 -5.54
N PHE A 230 -11.76 8.01 -6.53
CA PHE A 230 -10.97 6.86 -6.97
C PHE A 230 -9.51 7.25 -7.28
N TYR A 231 -9.31 8.32 -8.07
CA TYR A 231 -7.98 8.83 -8.35
C TYR A 231 -7.19 9.16 -7.08
N ARG A 232 -7.80 9.87 -6.13
CA ARG A 232 -7.13 10.26 -4.88
C ARG A 232 -6.81 9.06 -3.99
N LEU A 233 -7.68 8.06 -3.95
CA LEU A 233 -7.41 6.80 -3.23
C LEU A 233 -6.20 6.08 -3.81
N ILE A 234 -6.16 5.85 -5.13
CA ILE A 234 -5.02 5.20 -5.79
C ILE A 234 -3.74 6.06 -5.67
N SER A 235 -3.86 7.38 -5.77
CA SER A 235 -2.74 8.31 -5.61
C SER A 235 -2.18 8.31 -4.19
N GLY A 236 -3.05 8.23 -3.17
CA GLY A 236 -2.64 8.07 -1.79
C GLY A 236 -1.94 6.75 -1.54
N LEU A 237 -2.43 5.66 -2.14
CA LEU A 237 -1.84 4.33 -2.03
C LEU A 237 -0.45 4.29 -2.67
N HIS A 238 -0.32 4.80 -3.89
CA HIS A 238 0.97 4.93 -4.57
C HIS A 238 1.93 5.81 -3.75
N THR A 239 1.44 6.88 -3.13
CA THR A 239 2.23 7.73 -2.25
C THR A 239 2.71 6.97 -1.01
N SER A 240 1.86 6.14 -0.41
CA SER A 240 2.23 5.28 0.72
C SER A 240 3.37 4.31 0.38
N ILE A 241 3.28 3.62 -0.76
CA ILE A 241 4.32 2.70 -1.24
C ILE A 241 5.64 3.44 -1.46
N ASN A 242 5.57 4.61 -2.11
CA ASN A 242 6.75 5.46 -2.32
C ASN A 242 7.35 5.97 -1.00
N MET A 243 6.54 6.23 0.02
CA MET A 243 7.05 6.58 1.35
C MET A 243 7.80 5.42 2.00
N HIS A 244 7.26 4.20 1.92
CA HIS A 244 7.89 3.01 2.49
C HIS A 244 9.25 2.73 1.86
N LEU A 245 9.34 2.73 0.52
CA LEU A 245 10.63 2.53 -0.15
C LEU A 245 11.63 3.63 0.17
N CYS A 246 11.20 4.88 0.36
CA CYS A 246 12.11 5.96 0.80
C CYS A 246 12.61 5.71 2.23
N SER A 247 11.71 5.29 3.13
CA SER A 247 12.03 5.10 4.56
C SER A 247 12.87 3.85 4.85
N GLN A 248 12.68 2.80 4.07
CA GLN A 248 13.40 1.54 4.14
C GLN A 248 14.11 1.29 2.81
N TYR A 249 15.05 2.17 2.52
CA TYR A 249 15.90 2.08 1.34
C TYR A 249 17.15 1.26 1.64
N LEU A 250 17.67 0.58 0.62
CA LEU A 250 18.93 -0.15 0.73
C LEU A 250 20.10 0.83 0.52
N LEU A 251 20.74 1.23 1.61
CA LEU A 251 21.77 2.27 1.61
C LEU A 251 23.16 1.73 1.24
N ASP A 252 23.45 0.51 1.66
CA ASP A 252 24.73 -0.15 1.40
C ASP A 252 24.55 -1.67 1.29
N GLU A 253 25.17 -2.23 0.26
CA GLU A 253 25.33 -3.66 -0.04
C GLU A 253 26.81 -4.05 0.10
N GLY A 254 27.45 -3.69 1.21
CA GLY A 254 28.80 -4.14 1.52
C GLY A 254 28.89 -5.65 1.76
N TRP A 255 30.12 -6.18 1.87
CA TRP A 255 30.49 -7.60 2.13
C TRP A 255 30.03 -8.15 3.51
N GLY A 256 28.95 -7.60 4.08
CA GLY A 256 28.40 -7.91 5.39
C GLY A 256 26.88 -7.82 5.41
N LYS A 257 26.29 -7.26 6.48
CA LYS A 257 24.83 -7.09 6.58
C LYS A 257 24.40 -5.86 5.79
N SER A 258 23.42 -6.04 4.90
CA SER A 258 22.76 -4.95 4.18
C SER A 258 22.25 -3.88 5.16
N VAL A 259 22.58 -2.62 4.88
CA VAL A 259 22.16 -1.48 5.71
C VAL A 259 20.88 -0.88 5.13
N TRP A 260 19.80 -0.97 5.89
CA TRP A 260 18.49 -0.41 5.52
C TRP A 260 18.20 0.85 6.32
N GLY A 261 17.67 1.88 5.65
CA GLY A 261 17.33 3.12 6.34
C GLY A 261 16.73 4.21 5.44
N PRO A 262 16.47 5.40 6.03
CA PRO A 262 15.82 6.48 5.31
C PRO A 262 16.75 7.14 4.28
N ASN A 263 16.36 7.08 3.00
CA ASN A 263 17.04 7.79 1.92
C ASN A 263 16.39 9.16 1.68
N VAL A 264 17.01 10.20 2.24
CA VAL A 264 16.53 11.59 2.14
C VAL A 264 16.57 12.11 0.69
N GLN A 265 17.51 11.64 -0.13
CA GLN A 265 17.62 12.09 -1.51
C GLN A 265 16.47 11.55 -2.36
N GLU A 266 16.17 10.25 -2.23
CA GLU A 266 15.02 9.62 -2.89
C GLU A 266 13.71 10.28 -2.46
N PHE A 267 13.57 10.57 -1.16
CA PHE A 267 12.41 11.28 -0.63
C PHE A 267 12.24 12.67 -1.26
N ARG A 268 13.33 13.46 -1.36
CA ARG A 268 13.29 14.79 -2.00
C ARG A 268 12.89 14.70 -3.47
N GLN A 269 13.50 13.81 -4.24
CA GLN A 269 13.18 13.66 -5.66
C GLN A 269 11.70 13.33 -5.90
N ARG A 270 11.05 12.60 -4.99
CA ARG A 270 9.66 12.19 -5.11
C ARG A 270 8.65 13.18 -4.56
N PHE A 271 9.03 13.95 -3.54
CA PHE A 271 8.08 14.74 -2.74
C PHE A 271 8.44 16.21 -2.53
N ASP A 272 9.70 16.62 -2.76
CA ASP A 272 10.12 18.01 -2.61
C ASP A 272 9.41 18.88 -3.67
N PRO A 273 8.76 19.99 -3.27
CA PRO A 273 8.03 20.85 -4.20
C PRO A 273 8.92 21.51 -5.25
N ALA A 274 10.20 21.79 -4.96
CA ALA A 274 11.13 22.35 -5.93
C ALA A 274 11.47 21.33 -7.02
N GLU A 275 11.73 20.08 -6.64
CA GLU A 275 12.06 18.99 -7.57
C GLU A 275 10.83 18.56 -8.39
N THR A 276 9.66 18.51 -7.74
CA THR A 276 8.42 17.99 -8.34
C THR A 276 7.51 19.07 -8.92
N LYS A 277 7.88 20.35 -8.81
CA LYS A 277 7.06 21.50 -9.20
C LYS A 277 5.68 21.49 -8.50
N GLY A 278 5.67 21.17 -7.21
CA GLY A 278 4.47 21.13 -6.34
C GLY A 278 3.67 19.83 -6.36
N GLU A 279 3.96 18.89 -7.25
CA GLU A 279 3.22 17.62 -7.36
C GLU A 279 3.42 16.71 -6.15
N GLY A 280 4.62 16.73 -5.54
CA GLY A 280 4.92 15.99 -4.31
C GLY A 280 3.95 16.35 -3.18
N THR A 281 3.70 17.64 -2.97
CA THR A 281 2.74 18.16 -1.99
C THR A 281 1.33 17.64 -2.24
N ARG A 282 0.87 17.63 -3.50
CA ARG A 282 -0.46 17.13 -3.88
C ARG A 282 -0.61 15.64 -3.62
N ARG A 283 0.43 14.85 -3.94
CA ARG A 283 0.49 13.41 -3.64
C ARG A 283 0.43 13.14 -2.14
N LEU A 284 1.16 13.92 -1.33
CA LEU A 284 1.08 13.84 0.12
C LEU A 284 -0.33 14.17 0.63
N LYS A 285 -1.01 15.21 0.11
CA LYS A 285 -2.43 15.46 0.44
C LYS A 285 -3.33 14.25 0.12
N ASN A 286 -3.06 13.52 -0.96
CA ASN A 286 -3.81 12.31 -1.30
C ASN A 286 -3.53 11.14 -0.34
N LEU A 287 -2.32 11.04 0.22
CA LEU A 287 -2.02 10.09 1.30
C LEU A 287 -2.88 10.36 2.54
N TYR A 288 -2.98 11.62 2.99
CA TYR A 288 -3.84 11.98 4.11
C TYR A 288 -5.32 11.75 3.80
N PHE A 289 -5.76 12.04 2.58
CA PHE A 289 -7.12 11.74 2.15
C PHE A 289 -7.44 10.24 2.25
N LEU A 290 -6.57 9.37 1.72
CA LEU A 290 -6.74 7.93 1.83
C LEU A 290 -6.74 7.47 3.30
N TYR A 291 -5.83 7.99 4.12
CA TYR A 291 -5.79 7.71 5.56
C TYR A 291 -7.11 8.05 6.25
N LEU A 292 -7.71 9.20 5.97
CA LEU A 292 -8.99 9.60 6.55
C LEU A 292 -10.15 8.70 6.10
N ILE A 293 -10.15 8.27 4.84
CA ILE A 293 -11.16 7.33 4.32
C ILE A 293 -11.10 5.98 5.06
N GLU A 294 -9.90 5.40 5.20
CA GLU A 294 -9.75 4.14 5.94
C GLU A 294 -10.00 4.33 7.44
N LEU A 295 -9.54 5.43 8.05
CA LEU A 295 -9.84 5.77 9.44
C LEU A 295 -11.36 5.85 9.67
N ARG A 296 -12.11 6.41 8.69
CA ARG A 296 -13.57 6.42 8.74
C ARG A 296 -14.16 5.02 8.71
N ALA A 297 -13.70 4.17 7.79
CA ALA A 297 -14.15 2.79 7.73
C ALA A 297 -13.92 2.08 9.06
N LEU A 298 -12.75 2.24 9.68
CA LEU A 298 -12.46 1.69 11.01
C LEU A 298 -13.40 2.22 12.10
N SER A 299 -13.75 3.51 12.06
CA SER A 299 -14.71 4.08 13.03
C SER A 299 -16.13 3.51 12.85
N LYS A 300 -16.56 3.27 11.60
CA LYS A 300 -17.91 2.76 11.28
C LYS A 300 -18.06 1.26 11.52
N VAL A 301 -16.99 0.48 11.35
CA VAL A 301 -17.01 -0.97 11.58
C VAL A 301 -16.86 -1.35 13.04
N ALA A 302 -16.51 -0.42 13.94
CA ALA A 302 -16.33 -0.71 15.36
C ALA A 302 -17.48 -1.55 16.01
N PRO A 303 -18.78 -1.23 15.78
CA PRO A 303 -19.88 -2.02 16.34
C PRO A 303 -19.91 -3.48 15.87
N TYR A 304 -19.35 -3.79 14.70
CA TYR A 304 -19.24 -5.16 14.20
C TYR A 304 -18.36 -6.01 15.13
N PHE A 305 -17.24 -5.45 15.58
CA PHE A 305 -16.23 -6.13 16.42
C PHE A 305 -16.54 -6.08 17.92
N ASP A 306 -17.39 -5.15 18.36
CA ASP A 306 -17.91 -5.11 19.75
C ASP A 306 -18.72 -6.39 20.08
N ARG A 307 -19.26 -7.09 19.07
CA ARG A 307 -20.06 -8.30 19.24
C ARG A 307 -19.23 -9.47 19.77
N SER A 308 -19.78 -10.21 20.73
CA SER A 308 -19.10 -11.30 21.43
C SER A 308 -18.70 -12.45 20.51
N PHE A 309 -19.53 -12.78 19.51
CA PHE A 309 -19.29 -13.90 18.59
C PHE A 309 -18.16 -13.65 17.59
N ILE A 310 -17.80 -12.39 17.31
CA ILE A 310 -16.64 -12.07 16.47
C ILE A 310 -15.39 -12.32 17.29
N ASN A 311 -14.73 -13.46 17.05
CA ASN A 311 -13.46 -13.81 17.68
C ASN A 311 -12.30 -13.67 16.68
N LEU A 312 -11.12 -13.39 17.21
CA LEU A 312 -9.89 -13.33 16.43
C LEU A 312 -9.13 -14.64 16.63
N TYR A 313 -9.77 -15.76 16.27
CA TYR A 313 -9.30 -17.09 16.62
C TYR A 313 -7.93 -17.41 16.02
N THR A 314 -7.00 -17.82 16.88
CA THR A 314 -5.67 -18.35 16.49
C THR A 314 -5.37 -19.73 17.11
N GLY A 315 -6.27 -20.27 17.92
CA GLY A 315 -6.03 -21.46 18.74
C GLY A 315 -5.50 -21.14 20.14
N ASN A 316 -5.11 -19.89 20.41
CA ASN A 316 -4.70 -19.41 21.73
C ASN A 316 -5.70 -18.41 22.31
N ASN A 317 -6.68 -18.89 23.08
CA ASN A 317 -7.76 -18.08 23.63
C ASN A 317 -7.29 -16.85 24.45
N GLN A 318 -6.15 -16.94 25.15
CA GLN A 318 -5.63 -15.81 25.93
C GLN A 318 -5.10 -14.70 25.01
N GLU A 319 -4.37 -15.08 23.96
CA GLU A 319 -3.86 -14.13 22.97
C GLU A 319 -4.97 -13.56 22.10
N ASP A 320 -5.96 -14.37 21.73
CA ASP A 320 -7.12 -13.94 20.96
C ASP A 320 -7.92 -12.87 21.71
N GLY A 321 -8.14 -13.06 23.01
CA GLY A 321 -8.75 -12.07 23.89
C GLY A 321 -7.94 -10.77 23.96
N ALA A 322 -6.65 -10.86 24.24
CA ALA A 322 -5.76 -9.70 24.29
C ALA A 322 -5.67 -8.94 22.95
N THR A 323 -5.71 -9.66 21.84
CA THR A 323 -5.71 -9.10 20.48
C THR A 323 -7.02 -8.38 20.20
N LYS A 324 -8.16 -8.96 20.60
CA LYS A 324 -9.48 -8.32 20.49
C LYS A 324 -9.53 -7.04 21.33
N ASP A 325 -9.04 -7.06 22.57
CA ASP A 325 -9.01 -5.88 23.44
C ASP A 325 -8.17 -4.75 22.83
N LEU A 326 -7.01 -5.06 22.25
CA LEU A 326 -6.17 -4.07 21.56
C LEU A 326 -6.86 -3.50 20.33
N LEU A 327 -7.57 -4.33 19.55
CA LEU A 327 -8.35 -3.90 18.40
C LEU A 327 -9.48 -2.94 18.81
N LEU A 328 -10.22 -3.27 19.87
CA LEU A 328 -11.29 -2.41 20.41
C LEU A 328 -10.75 -1.07 20.94
N GLN A 329 -9.56 -1.06 21.57
CA GLN A 329 -8.89 0.18 21.96
C GLN A 329 -8.57 1.07 20.76
N ILE A 330 -8.11 0.50 19.65
CA ILE A 330 -7.87 1.25 18.41
C ILE A 330 -9.19 1.86 17.92
N PHE A 331 -10.27 1.09 17.87
CA PHE A 331 -11.58 1.59 17.46
C PHE A 331 -12.16 2.68 18.38
N ASN A 332 -11.89 2.63 19.68
CA ASN A 332 -12.26 3.72 20.59
C ASN A 332 -11.55 5.02 20.22
N GLU A 333 -10.26 4.96 19.91
CA GLU A 333 -9.49 6.12 19.48
C GLU A 333 -9.96 6.64 18.11
N THR A 334 -10.29 5.76 17.15
CA THR A 334 -10.81 6.19 15.84
C THR A 334 -12.20 6.83 15.95
N ARG A 335 -13.07 6.35 16.85
CA ARG A 335 -14.37 6.98 17.14
C ARG A 335 -14.24 8.35 17.81
N ALA A 336 -13.23 8.52 18.65
CA ALA A 336 -12.99 9.78 19.36
C ALA A 336 -12.39 10.89 18.49
N PHE A 337 -11.86 10.54 17.31
CA PHE A 337 -11.26 11.53 16.40
C PHE A 337 -12.36 12.37 15.73
N PRO A 338 -12.35 13.71 15.88
CA PRO A 338 -13.37 14.58 15.33
C PRO A 338 -13.19 14.72 13.82
N MET A 339 -13.89 13.86 13.06
CA MET A 339 -13.85 13.92 11.61
C MET A 339 -14.99 14.75 11.05
N HIS A 340 -14.62 15.76 10.27
CA HIS A 340 -15.53 16.57 9.49
C HIS A 340 -15.46 16.12 8.02
N PHE A 341 -16.24 15.09 7.68
CA PHE A 341 -16.41 14.60 6.31
C PHE A 341 -17.90 14.73 5.91
N ASP A 342 -18.19 15.33 4.76
CA ASP A 342 -19.55 15.38 4.23
C ASP A 342 -19.91 14.07 3.52
N GLU A 343 -20.37 13.10 4.33
CA GLU A 343 -20.76 11.75 3.91
C GLU A 343 -21.95 11.70 2.95
N SER A 344 -22.78 12.75 3.00
CA SER A 344 -24.05 12.82 2.28
C SER A 344 -23.87 12.91 0.76
N SER A 345 -22.73 13.44 0.34
CA SER A 345 -22.35 13.61 -1.06
C SER A 345 -21.88 12.33 -1.75
N MET A 346 -21.36 11.32 -1.00
CA MET A 346 -20.66 10.18 -1.60
C MET A 346 -21.19 8.79 -1.17
N PHE A 347 -21.44 8.57 0.12
CA PHE A 347 -21.77 7.23 0.64
C PHE A 347 -23.22 7.10 1.12
N ALA A 348 -23.87 8.21 1.46
CA ALA A 348 -25.24 8.24 1.97
C ALA A 348 -26.30 8.72 0.95
N GLY A 349 -25.95 8.76 -0.34
CA GLY A 349 -26.83 9.18 -1.44
C GLY A 349 -28.11 8.33 -1.62
N LYS A 350 -28.91 8.64 -2.65
CA LYS A 350 -30.17 7.93 -2.93
C LYS A 350 -29.91 6.41 -3.04
N LYS A 351 -30.79 5.59 -2.43
CA LYS A 351 -30.59 4.15 -2.19
C LYS A 351 -30.19 3.32 -3.42
N LEU A 352 -30.53 3.78 -4.64
CA LEU A 352 -30.18 3.11 -5.89
C LEU A 352 -28.80 3.54 -6.43
N GLU A 353 -28.49 4.84 -6.41
CA GLU A 353 -27.22 5.40 -6.88
C GLU A 353 -26.05 4.87 -6.04
N ALA A 354 -26.20 4.85 -4.71
CA ALA A 354 -25.18 4.31 -3.80
C ALA A 354 -24.94 2.80 -4.02
N LYS A 355 -25.98 2.03 -4.38
CA LYS A 355 -25.84 0.60 -4.69
C LYS A 355 -25.09 0.36 -6.01
N ILE A 356 -25.40 1.14 -7.04
CA ILE A 356 -24.67 1.09 -8.32
C ILE A 356 -23.20 1.43 -8.10
N LEU A 357 -22.95 2.52 -7.35
CA LEU A 357 -21.59 2.97 -7.08
C LEU A 357 -20.78 1.95 -6.26
N LYS A 358 -21.38 1.33 -5.24
CA LYS A 358 -20.79 0.23 -4.48
C LYS A 358 -20.33 -0.91 -5.39
N GLU A 359 -21.18 -1.29 -6.35
CA GLU A 359 -20.89 -2.39 -7.28
C GLU A 359 -19.80 -2.00 -8.31
N GLU A 360 -19.80 -0.76 -8.80
CA GLU A 360 -18.74 -0.25 -9.68
C GLU A 360 -17.38 -0.23 -8.96
N PHE A 361 -17.30 0.29 -7.73
CA PHE A 361 -16.07 0.23 -6.93
C PHE A 361 -15.63 -1.22 -6.71
N ARG A 362 -16.56 -2.12 -6.35
CA ARG A 362 -16.25 -3.55 -6.17
C ARG A 362 -15.62 -4.15 -7.42
N LEU A 363 -16.16 -3.84 -8.60
CA LEU A 363 -15.64 -4.32 -9.87
C LEU A 363 -14.25 -3.74 -10.18
N HIS A 364 -14.03 -2.44 -9.97
CA HIS A 364 -12.72 -1.80 -10.18
C HIS A 364 -11.65 -2.40 -9.28
N PHE A 365 -11.94 -2.64 -8.00
CA PHE A 365 -10.98 -3.28 -7.09
C PHE A 365 -10.73 -4.75 -7.43
N LYS A 366 -11.75 -5.47 -7.96
CA LYS A 366 -11.55 -6.82 -8.50
C LYS A 366 -10.59 -6.79 -9.70
N ASN A 367 -10.74 -5.82 -10.61
CA ASN A 367 -9.83 -5.65 -11.75
C ASN A 367 -8.42 -5.27 -11.29
N ILE A 368 -8.28 -4.36 -10.33
CA ILE A 368 -6.97 -3.99 -9.76
C ILE A 368 -6.28 -5.22 -9.16
N SER A 369 -7.00 -6.10 -8.44
CA SER A 369 -6.42 -7.34 -7.91
C SER A 369 -5.87 -8.26 -9.02
N ARG A 370 -6.54 -8.31 -10.18
CA ARG A 370 -6.05 -9.03 -11.37
C ARG A 370 -4.85 -8.33 -12.02
N ILE A 371 -4.78 -7.00 -11.98
CA ILE A 371 -3.61 -6.25 -12.45
C ILE A 371 -2.41 -6.52 -11.53
N MET A 372 -2.63 -6.71 -10.22
CA MET A 372 -1.56 -7.10 -9.29
C MET A 372 -0.95 -8.45 -9.65
N ASP A 373 -1.66 -9.33 -10.36
CA ASP A 373 -1.10 -10.58 -10.87
C ASP A 373 -0.03 -10.39 -11.95
N CYS A 374 0.09 -9.17 -12.49
CA CYS A 374 1.07 -8.76 -13.48
C CYS A 374 2.30 -8.06 -12.90
N VAL A 375 2.43 -8.00 -11.58
CA VAL A 375 3.58 -7.40 -10.90
C VAL A 375 4.68 -8.45 -10.76
N GLY A 376 5.81 -8.24 -11.45
CA GLY A 376 6.96 -9.17 -11.41
C GLY A 376 7.71 -9.21 -10.08
N CYS A 377 7.61 -8.17 -9.25
CA CYS A 377 8.18 -8.14 -7.91
C CYS A 377 7.25 -8.85 -6.90
N SER A 378 7.67 -9.99 -6.35
CA SER A 378 6.82 -10.81 -5.48
C SER A 378 6.38 -10.11 -4.18
N LYS A 379 7.30 -9.39 -3.50
CA LYS A 379 6.94 -8.54 -2.34
C LYS A 379 5.99 -7.40 -2.72
N CYS A 380 6.22 -6.76 -3.86
CA CYS A 380 5.36 -5.68 -4.35
C CYS A 380 3.94 -6.21 -4.66
N ARG A 381 3.86 -7.42 -5.23
CA ARG A 381 2.61 -8.12 -5.50
C ARG A 381 1.87 -8.50 -4.20
N LEU A 382 2.59 -9.01 -3.20
CA LEU A 382 2.04 -9.31 -1.87
C LEU A 382 1.40 -8.05 -1.25
N TRP A 383 2.16 -6.98 -1.11
CA TRP A 383 1.67 -5.74 -0.49
C TRP A 383 0.62 -5.04 -1.36
N GLY A 384 0.75 -5.10 -2.68
CA GLY A 384 -0.23 -4.58 -3.62
C GLY A 384 -1.59 -5.29 -3.50
N LYS A 385 -1.63 -6.63 -3.42
CA LYS A 385 -2.87 -7.38 -3.17
C LYS A 385 -3.46 -7.07 -1.80
N LEU A 386 -2.61 -7.03 -0.75
CA LEU A 386 -3.05 -6.76 0.62
C LEU A 386 -3.67 -5.35 0.74
N GLN A 387 -2.96 -4.31 0.28
CA GLN A 387 -3.43 -2.94 0.44
C GLN A 387 -4.65 -2.64 -0.45
N THR A 388 -4.72 -3.23 -1.66
CA THR A 388 -5.90 -3.05 -2.53
C THR A 388 -7.12 -3.78 -2.01
N GLN A 389 -6.95 -4.98 -1.42
CA GLN A 389 -8.03 -5.66 -0.71
C GLN A 389 -8.47 -4.87 0.53
N GLY A 390 -7.53 -4.38 1.34
CA GLY A 390 -7.84 -3.57 2.52
C GLY A 390 -8.64 -2.31 2.19
N LEU A 391 -8.23 -1.59 1.14
CA LEU A 391 -8.96 -0.43 0.62
C LEU A 391 -10.35 -0.80 0.07
N GLY A 392 -10.46 -1.91 -0.66
CA GLY A 392 -11.74 -2.45 -1.11
C GLY A 392 -12.67 -2.79 0.06
N THR A 393 -12.14 -3.39 1.13
CA THR A 393 -12.87 -3.69 2.37
C THR A 393 -13.28 -2.41 3.10
N ALA A 394 -12.43 -1.38 3.15
CA ALA A 394 -12.77 -0.08 3.71
C ALA A 394 -13.96 0.56 2.99
N LEU A 395 -13.96 0.54 1.65
CA LEU A 395 -15.09 1.02 0.86
C LEU A 395 -16.35 0.15 1.06
N LYS A 396 -16.21 -1.18 1.11
CA LYS A 396 -17.31 -2.11 1.45
C LYS A 396 -17.98 -1.72 2.77
N ILE A 397 -17.20 -1.37 3.80
CA ILE A 397 -17.69 -0.89 5.09
C ILE A 397 -18.44 0.43 4.94
N LEU A 398 -17.85 1.43 4.27
CA LEU A 398 -18.44 2.76 4.11
C LEU A 398 -19.77 2.72 3.35
N PHE A 399 -19.90 1.85 2.35
CA PHE A 399 -21.15 1.63 1.62
C PHE A 399 -22.16 0.73 2.36
N SER A 400 -21.80 0.17 3.52
CA SER A 400 -22.65 -0.74 4.29
C SER A 400 -23.01 -0.19 5.67
N GLU A 401 -22.94 1.13 5.86
CA GLU A 401 -23.18 1.76 7.17
C GLU A 401 -24.56 1.42 7.75
N LYS A 402 -25.61 1.43 6.93
CA LYS A 402 -26.98 1.14 7.38
C LYS A 402 -27.14 -0.32 7.79
N GLU A 403 -26.49 -1.22 7.06
CA GLU A 403 -26.43 -2.64 7.38
C GLU A 403 -25.66 -2.88 8.68
N ILE A 404 -24.57 -2.15 8.92
CA ILE A 404 -23.75 -2.25 10.15
C ILE A 404 -24.51 -1.70 11.37
N GLN A 405 -25.21 -0.58 11.23
CA GLN A 405 -26.01 0.03 12.32
C GLN A 405 -27.25 -0.80 12.69
N SER A 406 -27.77 -1.61 11.74
CA SER A 406 -28.92 -2.49 11.99
C SER A 406 -28.52 -3.88 12.49
N LEU A 407 -27.23 -4.13 12.75
CA LEU A 407 -26.76 -5.39 13.33
C LEU A 407 -27.30 -5.56 14.76
N THR A 408 -28.02 -6.65 15.01
CA THR A 408 -28.42 -7.07 16.35
C THR A 408 -27.32 -7.90 17.01
N GLU A 409 -27.23 -7.86 18.34
CA GLU A 409 -26.18 -8.58 19.11
C GLU A 409 -26.26 -10.11 18.97
N ASN A 410 -27.48 -10.65 18.76
CA ASN A 410 -27.76 -12.09 18.88
C ASN A 410 -28.16 -12.79 17.56
N SER A 411 -28.10 -12.11 16.41
CA SER A 411 -28.33 -12.77 15.12
C SER A 411 -27.02 -12.87 14.34
N PRO A 412 -26.67 -14.04 13.79
CA PRO A 412 -25.73 -14.14 12.67
C PRO A 412 -26.40 -13.46 11.47
N SER A 413 -26.38 -12.12 11.47
CA SER A 413 -27.02 -11.30 10.46
C SER A 413 -26.33 -11.55 9.12
N SER A 414 -27.09 -12.10 8.17
CA SER A 414 -26.67 -12.32 6.78
C SER A 414 -26.40 -11.02 6.00
N ALA A 415 -26.62 -9.85 6.60
CA ALA A 415 -26.54 -8.57 5.89
C ALA A 415 -25.11 -8.04 5.71
N PHE A 416 -24.20 -8.30 6.66
CA PHE A 416 -22.82 -7.83 6.60
C PHE A 416 -21.85 -8.74 7.36
N GLN A 417 -20.81 -9.19 6.67
CA GLN A 417 -19.76 -10.05 7.21
C GLN A 417 -18.41 -9.70 6.57
N LEU A 418 -17.34 -9.91 7.35
CA LEU A 418 -15.96 -9.78 6.92
C LEU A 418 -15.25 -11.13 7.10
N THR A 419 -14.51 -11.57 6.08
CA THR A 419 -13.65 -12.76 6.19
C THR A 419 -12.39 -12.45 6.99
N ARG A 420 -11.69 -13.48 7.47
CA ARG A 420 -10.35 -13.31 8.08
C ARG A 420 -9.42 -12.50 7.18
N GLN A 421 -9.39 -12.83 5.89
CA GLN A 421 -8.52 -12.16 4.93
C GLN A 421 -8.88 -10.67 4.79
N GLU A 422 -10.17 -10.32 4.72
CA GLU A 422 -10.64 -8.93 4.70
C GLU A 422 -10.23 -8.16 5.97
N ILE A 423 -10.37 -8.79 7.15
CA ILE A 423 -9.98 -8.17 8.44
C ILE A 423 -8.46 -7.93 8.48
N VAL A 424 -7.66 -8.94 8.11
CA VAL A 424 -6.20 -8.83 8.06
C VAL A 424 -5.77 -7.76 7.07
N ALA A 425 -6.36 -7.73 5.86
CA ALA A 425 -6.04 -6.76 4.83
C ALA A 425 -6.41 -5.33 5.24
N LEU A 426 -7.57 -5.13 5.86
CA LEU A 426 -8.04 -3.83 6.33
C LEU A 426 -7.08 -3.22 7.36
N LEU A 427 -6.72 -3.97 8.40
CA LEU A 427 -5.88 -3.45 9.49
C LEU A 427 -4.42 -3.31 9.07
N ASN A 428 -3.88 -4.25 8.26
CA ASN A 428 -2.52 -4.12 7.74
C ASN A 428 -2.42 -2.99 6.71
N GLY A 429 -3.40 -2.83 5.82
CA GLY A 429 -3.50 -1.73 4.86
C GLY A 429 -3.47 -0.38 5.57
N PHE A 430 -4.35 -0.18 6.54
CA PHE A 430 -4.36 1.03 7.37
C PHE A 430 -3.05 1.22 8.14
N GLY A 431 -2.46 0.12 8.65
CA GLY A 431 -1.16 0.15 9.31
C GLY A 431 -0.02 0.65 8.42
N ARG A 432 -0.06 0.38 7.11
CA ARG A 432 0.88 0.98 6.14
C ARG A 432 0.65 2.48 6.04
N LEU A 433 -0.58 2.95 5.89
CA LEU A 433 -0.88 4.39 5.85
C LEU A 433 -0.42 5.13 7.12
N SER A 434 -0.72 4.54 8.29
CA SER A 434 -0.27 5.05 9.59
C SER A 434 1.26 5.13 9.68
N THR A 435 1.96 4.11 9.16
CA THR A 435 3.42 4.10 9.06
C THR A 435 3.92 5.20 8.11
N SER A 436 3.28 5.39 6.95
CA SER A 436 3.66 6.44 5.99
C SER A 436 3.57 7.85 6.58
N ILE A 437 2.51 8.16 7.34
CA ILE A 437 2.36 9.44 8.05
C ILE A 437 3.46 9.59 9.12
N HIS A 438 3.75 8.53 9.87
CA HIS A 438 4.85 8.53 10.84
C HIS A 438 6.21 8.77 10.17
N GLN A 439 6.50 8.12 9.05
CA GLN A 439 7.74 8.30 8.30
C GLN A 439 7.86 9.70 7.71
N LEU A 440 6.74 10.33 7.30
CA LEU A 440 6.75 11.72 6.86
C LEU A 440 7.22 12.66 7.99
N HIS A 441 6.82 12.42 9.24
CA HIS A 441 7.33 13.15 10.40
C HIS A 441 8.84 12.92 10.62
N VAL A 442 9.30 11.68 10.46
CA VAL A 442 10.74 11.34 10.53
C VAL A 442 11.53 12.09 9.45
N PHE A 443 11.09 12.06 8.19
CA PHE A 443 11.75 12.80 7.11
C PHE A 443 11.77 14.30 7.33
N ARG A 444 10.67 14.90 7.80
CA ARG A 444 10.64 16.32 8.18
C ARG A 444 11.68 16.65 9.25
N SER A 445 11.90 15.75 10.21
CA SER A 445 12.91 15.92 11.26
C SER A 445 14.33 15.78 10.71
N LEU A 446 14.59 14.78 9.86
CA LEU A 446 15.89 14.59 9.19
C LEU A 446 16.26 15.77 8.28
N LEU A 447 15.28 16.38 7.61
CA LEU A 447 15.48 17.57 6.77
C LEU A 447 15.79 18.83 7.60
N LYS A 448 15.24 18.94 8.81
CA LYS A 448 15.57 20.03 9.75
C LYS A 448 16.94 19.86 10.40
N GLY A 449 17.33 18.62 10.73
CA GLY A 449 18.61 18.31 11.39
C GLY A 449 19.85 18.36 10.49
N LYS A 450 19.68 18.38 9.16
CA LYS A 450 20.77 18.59 8.18
C LYS A 450 21.03 20.09 7.88
N ARG A 451 20.48 21.01 8.68
CA ARG A 451 20.68 22.46 8.54
C ARG A 451 21.90 22.95 9.28
#